data_AF-A0A3N6MZ14-F1
#
_entry.id   AF-A0A3N6MZ14-F1
#
_cell.length_a   1.000
_cell.length_b   1.000
_cell.length_c   1.000
_cell.angle_alpha   90.00
_cell.angle_beta   90.00
_cell.angle_gamma   90.00
#
_symmetry.space_group_name_H-M   'P 1'
#
loop_
_entity.id
_entity.type
_entity.pdbx_description
1 polymer ?
#
loop_
_entity_poly.entity_id
_entity_poly.type
_entity_poly.pdbx_seq_one_letter_code
_entity_poly.pdbx_strand_id
1 'polypeptide(L)'
;MTPPVRFRDRGSRGRTRRIDPIDERLDEMDEQLRQLQNTLRAVAREAGVSIGCPCSRCGRSHLLVKDGSLSCPVCRYRRSL
;
A
#
# COMPACT_ATOMS: atom_id res chain seq x y z
N MET A 1 5.86 -45.18 -41.19
CA MET A 1 6.15 -43.73 -41.11
C MET A 1 4.94 -43.04 -40.52
N THR A 2 5.00 -42.63 -39.26
CA THR A 2 3.89 -42.03 -38.51
C THR A 2 4.03 -40.51 -38.55
N PRO A 3 2.99 -39.73 -38.86
CA PRO A 3 3.12 -38.27 -38.97
C PRO A 3 3.33 -37.63 -37.59
N PRO A 4 4.01 -36.47 -37.49
CA PRO A 4 4.22 -35.81 -36.21
C PRO A 4 2.90 -35.23 -35.69
N VAL A 5 2.53 -35.64 -34.48
CA VAL A 5 1.44 -35.02 -33.70
C VAL A 5 1.83 -33.58 -33.38
N ARG A 6 1.21 -32.62 -34.07
CA ARG A 6 1.32 -31.20 -33.72
C ARG A 6 0.50 -30.96 -32.46
N PHE A 7 1.14 -30.93 -31.30
CA PHE A 7 0.56 -30.34 -30.10
C PHE A 7 0.31 -28.87 -30.38
N ARG A 8 -0.93 -28.55 -30.76
CA ARG A 8 -1.42 -27.17 -30.81
C ARG A 8 -1.51 -26.68 -29.37
N ASP A 9 -0.46 -26.01 -28.92
CA ASP A 9 -0.50 -25.17 -27.74
C ASP A 9 -1.51 -24.04 -27.99
N ARG A 10 -2.75 -24.31 -27.59
CA ARG A 10 -3.90 -23.41 -27.73
C ARG A 10 -4.41 -23.02 -26.35
N GLY A 11 -3.51 -22.93 -25.37
CA GLY A 11 -3.84 -22.69 -23.95
C GLY A 11 -3.20 -21.44 -23.34
N SER A 12 -2.13 -20.88 -23.90
CA SER A 12 -1.36 -19.82 -23.21
C SER A 12 -1.85 -18.38 -23.41
N ARG A 13 -2.66 -18.08 -24.45
CA ARG A 13 -3.08 -16.69 -24.76
C ARG A 13 -4.28 -16.15 -23.96
N GLY A 14 -4.92 -16.99 -23.16
CA GLY A 14 -6.09 -16.61 -22.36
C GLY A 14 -5.75 -16.28 -20.90
N ARG A 15 -4.58 -16.70 -20.40
CA ARG A 15 -4.18 -16.52 -19.00
C ARG A 15 -3.39 -15.23 -18.78
N THR A 16 -2.59 -14.81 -19.76
CA THR A 16 -1.81 -13.54 -19.71
C THR A 16 -2.69 -12.30 -19.75
N ARG A 17 -3.70 -12.24 -20.62
CA ARG A 17 -4.59 -11.05 -20.75
C ARG A 17 -5.44 -10.71 -19.52
N ARG A 18 -5.58 -11.63 -18.56
CA ARG A 18 -6.35 -11.39 -17.31
C ARG A 18 -5.45 -10.87 -16.18
N ILE A 19 -4.14 -10.95 -16.34
CA ILE A 19 -3.16 -10.50 -15.36
C ILE A 19 -2.91 -8.99 -15.55
N ASP A 20 -2.78 -8.55 -16.80
CA ASP A 20 -2.59 -7.14 -17.19
C ASP A 20 -3.54 -6.13 -16.48
N PRO A 21 -4.88 -6.33 -16.43
CA PRO A 21 -5.76 -5.35 -15.79
C PRO A 21 -5.71 -5.35 -14.25
N ILE A 22 -5.23 -6.43 -13.63
CA ILE A 22 -5.04 -6.48 -12.17
C ILE A 22 -3.75 -5.76 -11.81
N ASP A 23 -2.68 -5.99 -12.57
CA ASP A 23 -1.39 -5.35 -12.36
C ASP A 23 -1.46 -3.83 -12.58
N GLU A 24 -2.13 -3.38 -13.65
CA GLU A 24 -2.36 -1.94 -13.88
C GLU A 24 -3.09 -1.27 -12.71
N ARG A 25 -4.11 -1.93 -12.15
CA ARG A 25 -4.84 -1.41 -10.99
C ARG A 25 -3.98 -1.38 -9.73
N LEU A 26 -3.09 -2.36 -9.54
CA LEU A 26 -2.15 -2.36 -8.43
C LEU A 26 -1.17 -1.19 -8.56
N ASP A 27 -0.62 -0.96 -9.74
CA ASP A 27 0.29 0.15 -10.02
C ASP A 27 -0.37 1.51 -9.77
N GLU A 28 -1.61 1.69 -10.23
CA GLU A 28 -2.40 2.90 -9.96
C GLU A 28 -2.62 3.12 -8.47
N MET A 29 -2.97 2.06 -7.73
CA MET A 29 -3.15 2.13 -6.28
C MET A 29 -1.84 2.45 -5.55
N ASP A 30 -0.73 1.87 -5.97
CA ASP A 30 0.60 2.12 -5.39
C ASP A 30 1.08 3.54 -5.66
N GLU A 31 0.80 4.09 -6.83
CA GLU A 31 1.07 5.50 -7.15
C GLU A 31 0.22 6.44 -6.28
N GLN A 32 -1.08 6.16 -6.14
CA GLN A 32 -1.95 6.92 -5.24
C GLN A 32 -1.47 6.87 -3.78
N LEU A 33 -1.05 5.70 -3.30
CA LEU A 33 -0.49 5.55 -1.95
C LEU A 33 0.79 6.36 -1.78
N ARG A 34 1.68 6.37 -2.77
CA ARG A 34 2.91 7.18 -2.74
C ARG A 34 2.61 8.68 -2.68
N GLN A 35 1.67 9.15 -3.48
CA GLN A 35 1.24 10.55 -3.47
C GLN A 35 0.68 10.96 -2.10
N LEU A 36 -0.23 10.15 -1.54
CA LEU A 36 -0.79 10.39 -0.21
C LEU A 36 0.29 10.37 0.88
N GLN A 37 1.24 9.44 0.83
CA GLN A 37 2.36 9.40 1.77
C GLN A 37 3.24 10.66 1.69
N ASN A 38 3.52 11.14 0.48
CA ASN A 38 4.30 12.36 0.28
C ASN A 38 3.57 13.59 0.81
N THR A 39 2.28 13.73 0.52
CA THR A 39 1.44 14.80 1.06
C THR A 39 1.37 14.74 2.58
N LEU A 40 1.15 13.57 3.18
CA LEU A 40 1.11 13.41 4.63
C LEU A 40 2.44 13.79 5.29
N ARG A 41 3.58 13.44 4.68
CA ARG A 41 4.90 13.87 5.17
C ARG A 41 5.07 15.38 5.12
N ALA A 42 4.60 16.05 4.06
CA ALA A 42 4.63 17.51 3.95
C ALA A 42 3.76 18.16 5.05
N VAL A 43 2.50 17.71 5.19
CA VAL A 43 1.58 18.18 6.23
C VAL A 43 2.13 17.95 7.63
N ALA A 44 2.74 16.79 7.88
CA ALA A 44 3.35 16.48 9.18
C ALA A 44 4.49 17.45 9.52
N ARG A 45 5.35 17.78 8.54
CA ARG A 45 6.42 18.77 8.70
C ARG A 45 5.85 20.16 8.99
N GLU A 46 4.85 20.60 8.23
CA GLU A 46 4.19 21.90 8.45
C GLU A 46 3.52 22.00 9.82
N ALA A 47 2.94 20.90 10.32
CA ALA A 47 2.30 20.84 11.63
C ALA A 47 3.29 20.64 12.81
N GLY A 48 4.58 20.40 12.54
CA GLY A 48 5.58 20.05 13.55
C GLY A 48 5.32 18.70 14.21
N VAL A 49 4.73 17.75 13.48
CA VAL A 49 4.38 16.41 13.95
C VAL A 49 5.21 15.38 13.19
N SER A 50 5.65 14.31 13.85
CA SER A 50 6.24 13.15 13.17
C SER A 50 5.22 12.02 13.08
N ILE A 51 5.21 11.28 11.97
CA ILE A 51 4.38 10.07 11.83
C ILE A 51 5.23 8.87 12.25
N GLY A 52 4.81 8.17 13.30
CA GLY A 52 5.46 6.98 13.85
C GLY A 52 4.90 5.68 13.29
N CYS A 53 5.03 4.60 14.06
CA CYS A 53 4.54 3.28 13.69
C CYS A 53 2.99 3.18 13.68
N PRO A 54 2.42 2.14 13.05
CA PRO A 54 1.01 1.80 13.19
C PRO A 54 0.60 1.67 14.67
N CYS A 55 -0.60 2.13 14.99
CA CYS A 55 -1.13 2.01 16.34
C CYS A 55 -1.35 0.53 16.69
N SER A 56 -0.65 0.04 17.72
CA SER A 56 -0.79 -1.34 18.21
C SER A 56 -2.16 -1.65 18.80
N ARG A 57 -2.95 -0.64 19.19
CA ARG A 57 -4.26 -0.83 19.82
C ARG A 57 -5.39 -1.03 18.81
N CYS A 58 -5.39 -0.27 17.71
CA CYS A 58 -6.47 -0.34 16.72
C CYS A 58 -6.01 -0.77 15.33
N GLY A 59 -4.74 -0.59 14.96
CA GLY A 59 -4.22 -0.86 13.62
C GLY A 59 -4.77 0.05 12.51
N ARG A 60 -5.67 0.99 12.84
CA ARG A 60 -6.39 1.82 11.85
C ARG A 60 -5.66 3.08 11.44
N SER A 61 -4.63 3.48 12.18
CA SER A 61 -3.83 4.67 11.88
C SER A 61 -2.39 4.51 12.36
N HIS A 62 -1.50 5.33 11.82
CA HIS A 62 -0.18 5.55 12.42
C HIS A 62 -0.31 6.44 13.66
N LEU A 63 0.66 6.32 14.57
CA LEU A 63 0.80 7.19 15.72
C LEU A 63 1.41 8.54 15.29
N LEU A 64 0.90 9.61 15.86
CA LEU A 64 1.44 10.96 15.72
C LEU A 64 2.36 11.24 16.90
N VAL A 65 3.59 11.66 16.62
CA VAL A 65 4.60 12.05 17.60
C VAL A 65 4.66 13.57 17.65
N LYS A 66 4.38 14.14 18.81
CA LYS A 66 4.48 15.59 19.05
C LYS A 66 4.81 15.84 20.52
N ASP A 67 5.72 16.78 20.79
CA ASP A 67 6.06 17.22 22.15
C ASP A 67 6.42 16.07 23.10
N GLY A 68 7.20 15.09 22.62
CA GLY A 68 7.58 13.91 23.41
C GLY A 68 6.41 12.96 23.70
N SER A 69 5.29 13.07 23.00
CA SER A 69 4.13 12.19 23.17
C SER A 69 3.74 11.49 21.87
N LEU A 70 3.41 10.21 21.98
CA LEU A 70 2.76 9.42 20.94
C LEU A 70 1.26 9.49 21.12
N SER A 71 0.51 9.73 20.05
CA SER A 71 -0.95 9.75 20.08
C SER A 71 -1.58 9.10 18.84
N CYS A 72 -2.65 8.36 19.02
CA CYS A 72 -3.45 7.81 17.92
C CYS A 72 -4.67 8.71 17.68
N PRO A 73 -4.87 9.24 16.46
CA PRO A 73 -6.04 10.08 16.15
C PRO A 73 -7.36 9.31 16.19
N VAL A 74 -7.35 7.98 16.00
CA VAL A 74 -8.57 7.16 15.89
C VAL A 74 -9.05 6.65 17.24
N CYS A 75 -8.20 5.96 18.01
CA CYS A 75 -8.59 5.34 19.28
C CYS A 75 -8.21 6.17 20.52
N ARG A 76 -7.63 7.37 20.31
CA ARG A 76 -7.12 8.27 21.35
C ARG A 76 -6.11 7.64 22.30
N TYR A 77 -5.49 6.53 21.92
CA TYR A 77 -4.33 6.01 22.63
C TYR A 77 -3.26 7.11 22.70
N ARG A 78 -2.72 7.35 23.88
CA ARG A 78 -1.65 8.32 24.11
C ARG A 78 -0.62 7.71 25.05
N ARG A 79 0.65 7.95 24.77
CA ARG A 79 1.77 7.54 25.62
C ARG A 79 2.85 8.61 25.57
N SER A 80 3.34 9.04 26.72
CA SER A 80 4.56 9.85 26.82
C SER A 80 5.78 8.99 26.52
N LEU A 81 6.72 9.54 25.75
CA LEU A 81 8.04 8.96 25.50
C LEU A 81 8.98 9.20 26.68
#